data_AF-A0A5J4KX18-F1
#
_entry.id   AF-A0A5J4KX18-F1
#
_cell.length_a   1.000
_cell.length_b   1.000
_cell.length_c   1.000
_cell.angle_alpha   90.00
_cell.angle_beta   90.00
_cell.angle_gamma   90.00
#
_symmetry.space_group_name_H-M   'P 1'
#
loop_
_entity.id
_entity.type
_entity.pdbx_description
1 polymer ?
#
loop_
_entity_poly.entity_id
_entity_poly.type
_entity_poly.pdbx_seq_one_letter_code
_entity_poly.pdbx_strand_id
1 'polypeptide(L)'
;MITSSNTSNNKSIDVDMLVDEEIWGHRIYNEQTPWLCFLEFLGILYAIDQDPNQQAFVETKPNTLSYLPQYRLYLRNILFNNPRLVAIMKETTNEDGRWQRWFNYMQGSGAGLSEQADFRYLQQRFEKFTDFVKVIDFLRGTAIEGESNKRWSSKFVFPLRTLLLL
;
A
#
# COMPACT_ATOMS: atom_id res chain seq x y z
N MET A 1 8.30 42.13 -18.27
CA MET A 1 7.41 40.95 -18.26
C MET A 1 8.30 39.72 -18.37
N ILE A 2 8.62 39.09 -17.24
CA ILE A 2 9.29 37.79 -17.22
C ILE A 2 8.34 36.89 -16.45
N THR A 3 7.81 35.93 -17.19
CA THR A 3 6.77 34.99 -16.80
C THR A 3 7.26 34.08 -15.69
N SER A 4 6.49 34.01 -14.61
CA SER A 4 6.62 33.07 -13.51
C SER A 4 6.69 31.63 -14.02
N SER A 5 7.82 30.96 -13.79
CA SER A 5 7.95 29.52 -13.94
C SER A 5 7.11 28.84 -12.86
N ASN A 6 5.96 28.30 -13.26
CA ASN A 6 5.19 27.33 -12.50
C ASN A 6 6.05 26.08 -12.30
N THR A 7 6.74 26.01 -11.17
CA THR A 7 7.34 24.76 -10.68
C THR A 7 6.19 23.86 -10.29
N SER A 8 5.95 22.83 -11.11
CA SER A 8 5.08 21.72 -10.80
C SER A 8 5.46 21.15 -9.43
N ASN A 9 4.54 21.29 -8.47
CA ASN A 9 4.56 20.56 -7.20
C ASN A 9 4.35 19.08 -7.50
N ASN A 10 5.40 18.45 -8.02
CA ASN A 10 5.54 17.02 -8.10
C ASN A 10 5.75 16.56 -6.66
N LYS A 11 4.64 16.23 -5.97
CA LYS A 11 4.68 15.76 -4.59
C LYS A 11 5.35 14.38 -4.61
N SER A 12 6.68 14.42 -4.55
CA SER A 12 7.54 13.29 -4.24
C SER A 12 6.91 12.51 -3.09
N ILE A 13 7.08 11.20 -3.08
CA ILE A 13 6.93 10.41 -1.86
C ILE A 13 7.53 11.25 -0.74
N ASP A 14 6.68 11.59 0.24
CA ASP A 14 6.96 12.63 1.24
C ASP A 14 8.37 12.40 1.77
N VAL A 15 9.28 13.38 1.63
CA VAL A 15 10.68 13.20 2.06
C VAL A 15 10.72 12.77 3.53
N ASP A 16 9.74 13.23 4.30
CA ASP A 16 9.46 12.81 5.68
C ASP A 16 9.23 11.30 5.83
N MET A 17 8.55 10.62 4.88
CA MET A 17 8.38 9.16 4.90
C MET A 17 9.72 8.43 4.78
N LEU A 18 10.55 8.81 3.82
CA LEU A 18 11.84 8.15 3.59
C LEU A 18 12.83 8.41 4.73
N VAL A 19 12.82 9.62 5.29
CA VAL A 19 13.67 10.01 6.41
C VAL A 19 13.23 9.30 7.70
N ASP A 20 11.94 9.22 7.98
CA ASP A 20 11.43 8.48 9.14
C ASP A 20 11.76 6.98 9.05
N GLU A 21 11.69 6.40 7.86
CA GLU A 21 12.02 5.00 7.64
C GLU A 21 13.50 4.69 7.83
N GLU A 22 14.41 5.60 7.45
CA GLU A 22 15.84 5.38 7.68
C GLU A 22 16.27 5.59 9.12
N ILE A 23 15.60 6.48 9.86
CA ILE A 23 15.94 6.72 11.27
C ILE A 23 15.36 5.63 12.17
N TRP A 24 14.13 5.19 11.90
CA TRP A 24 13.38 4.30 12.79
C TRP A 24 13.18 2.90 12.23
N GLY A 25 13.64 2.61 11.01
CA GLY A 25 13.20 1.45 10.24
C GLY A 25 11.80 1.69 9.68
N HIS A 26 11.38 0.83 8.76
CA HIS A 26 10.19 1.02 7.93
C HIS A 26 8.91 1.37 8.73
N ARG A 27 8.79 0.99 10.02
CA ARG A 27 7.52 1.09 10.79
C ARG A 27 7.62 1.33 12.31
N ILE A 28 8.79 1.59 12.87
CA ILE A 28 8.93 1.79 14.33
C ILE A 28 8.66 3.26 14.68
N TYR A 29 7.44 3.73 14.39
CA TYR A 29 6.98 5.03 14.88
C TYR A 29 5.83 4.81 15.86
N ASN A 30 5.77 5.68 16.88
CA ASN A 30 4.83 5.71 18.01
C ASN A 30 3.59 4.78 17.90
N GLU A 31 3.36 3.97 18.94
CA GLU A 31 2.19 3.08 19.10
C GLU A 31 2.23 1.75 18.32
N GLN A 32 3.42 1.19 18.09
CA GLN A 32 3.52 -0.19 17.56
C GLN A 32 3.12 -1.19 18.64
N THR A 33 1.99 -1.89 18.42
CA THR A 33 1.58 -2.98 19.31
C THR A 33 2.48 -4.19 19.11
N PRO A 34 2.58 -5.11 20.09
CA PRO A 34 3.38 -6.33 19.95
C PRO A 34 3.05 -7.12 18.67
N TRP A 35 1.79 -7.10 18.24
CA TRP A 35 1.34 -7.75 17.01
C TRP A 35 1.93 -7.12 15.75
N LEU A 36 2.01 -5.80 15.69
CA LEU A 36 2.63 -5.11 14.56
C LEU A 36 4.15 -5.31 14.52
N CYS A 37 4.80 -5.36 15.67
CA CYS A 37 6.23 -5.74 15.74
C CYS A 37 6.45 -7.14 15.20
N PHE A 38 5.59 -8.10 15.59
CA PHE A 38 5.66 -9.47 15.13
C PHE A 38 5.44 -9.59 13.61
N LEU A 39 4.47 -8.88 13.05
CA LEU A 39 4.21 -8.89 11.61
C LEU A 39 5.36 -8.26 10.81
N GLU A 40 5.98 -7.20 11.34
CA GLU A 40 7.16 -6.61 10.72
C GLU A 40 8.32 -7.59 10.72
N PHE A 41 8.55 -8.28 11.84
CA PHE A 41 9.54 -9.34 11.93
C PHE A 41 9.29 -10.46 10.90
N LEU A 42 8.03 -10.88 10.71
CA LEU A 42 7.69 -11.83 9.64
C LEU A 42 7.97 -11.28 8.24
N GLY A 43 7.73 -9.99 8.02
CA GLY A 43 8.06 -9.30 6.76
C GLY A 43 9.56 -9.29 6.46
N ILE A 44 10.38 -9.04 7.50
CA ILE A 44 11.84 -9.12 7.42
C ILE A 44 12.29 -10.55 7.11
N LEU A 45 11.76 -11.54 7.82
CA LEU A 45 12.06 -12.96 7.56
C LEU A 45 11.73 -13.37 6.13
N TYR A 46 10.58 -12.93 5.62
CA TYR A 46 10.21 -13.16 4.23
C TYR A 46 11.19 -12.49 3.26
N ALA A 47 11.57 -11.24 3.50
CA ALA A 47 12.54 -10.55 2.64
C ALA A 47 13.90 -11.25 2.61
N ILE A 48 14.37 -11.76 3.75
CA ILE A 48 15.59 -12.56 3.86
C ILE A 48 15.46 -13.88 3.10
N ASP A 49 14.34 -14.60 3.26
CA ASP A 49 14.08 -15.87 2.56
C ASP A 49 14.06 -15.72 1.03
N GLN A 50 13.68 -14.54 0.53
CA GLN A 50 13.71 -14.24 -0.91
C GLN A 50 15.10 -13.82 -1.42
N ASP A 51 16.06 -13.47 -0.55
CA ASP A 51 17.43 -13.10 -0.94
C ASP A 51 18.33 -14.35 -0.92
N PRO A 52 18.81 -14.84 -2.08
CA PRO A 52 19.65 -16.03 -2.14
C PRO A 52 21.02 -15.87 -1.44
N ASN A 53 21.43 -14.64 -1.12
CA ASN A 53 22.70 -14.35 -0.45
C ASN A 53 22.56 -14.25 1.08
N GLN A 54 21.33 -14.32 1.60
CA GLN A 54 21.07 -14.23 3.03
C GLN A 54 20.42 -15.51 3.54
N GLN A 55 20.55 -15.74 4.84
CA GLN A 55 19.90 -16.85 5.53
C GLN A 55 19.27 -16.32 6.80
N ALA A 56 18.00 -16.65 7.01
CA ALA A 56 17.29 -16.28 8.22
C ALA A 56 18.01 -16.83 9.46
N PHE A 57 18.10 -16.01 10.51
CA PHE A 57 18.71 -16.35 11.81
C PHE A 57 20.21 -16.66 11.80
N VAL A 58 20.92 -16.36 10.70
CA VAL A 58 22.38 -16.52 10.62
C VAL A 58 23.02 -15.14 10.48
N GLU A 59 23.74 -14.72 11.52
CA GLU A 59 24.44 -13.44 11.53
C GLU A 59 25.96 -13.65 11.67
N THR A 60 26.70 -13.47 10.58
CA THR A 60 28.17 -13.63 10.56
C THR A 60 28.89 -12.45 11.21
N LYS A 61 28.28 -11.25 11.14
CA LYS A 61 28.79 -10.03 11.75
C LYS A 61 27.61 -9.27 12.37
N PRO A 62 27.75 -8.74 13.59
CA PRO A 62 26.66 -8.02 14.24
C PRO A 62 26.28 -6.76 13.43
N ASN A 63 24.97 -6.49 13.36
CA ASN A 63 24.39 -5.28 12.76
C ASN A 63 24.65 -5.13 11.25
N THR A 64 24.79 -6.24 10.51
CA THR A 64 24.94 -6.18 9.04
C THR A 64 23.66 -6.52 8.28
N LEU A 65 22.55 -6.75 8.99
CA LEU A 65 21.28 -7.06 8.36
C LEU A 65 20.83 -5.89 7.47
N SER A 66 20.60 -6.20 6.19
CA SER A 66 20.01 -5.29 5.21
C SER A 66 18.94 -6.05 4.46
N TYR A 67 17.78 -5.45 4.28
CA TYR A 67 16.67 -6.09 3.58
C TYR A 67 15.92 -5.05 2.75
N LEU A 68 15.26 -5.51 1.69
CA LEU A 68 14.36 -4.68 0.88
C LEU A 68 12.92 -4.84 1.38
N PRO A 69 12.40 -3.89 2.17
CA PRO A 69 11.02 -3.92 2.60
C PRO A 69 10.02 -3.95 1.43
N GLN A 70 8.97 -4.75 1.59
CA GLN A 70 7.87 -4.84 0.63
C GLN A 70 6.75 -3.86 1.01
N TYR A 71 6.84 -2.64 0.49
CA TYR A 71 5.92 -1.55 0.82
C TYR A 71 4.49 -1.77 0.30
N ARG A 72 4.32 -2.46 -0.84
CA ARG A 72 3.04 -2.71 -1.53
C ARG A 72 2.07 -1.51 -1.50
N LEU A 73 2.60 -0.31 -1.77
CA LEU A 73 1.88 0.96 -1.59
C LEU A 73 0.63 1.04 -2.47
N TYR A 74 0.67 0.46 -3.68
CA TYR A 74 -0.48 0.39 -4.58
C TYR A 74 -1.65 -0.39 -3.97
N LEU A 75 -1.38 -1.54 -3.36
CA LEU A 75 -2.40 -2.34 -2.68
C LEU A 75 -2.93 -1.61 -1.44
N ARG A 76 -2.03 -1.04 -0.63
CA ARG A 76 -2.42 -0.25 0.56
C ARG A 76 -3.25 0.96 0.20
N ASN A 77 -2.96 1.59 -0.93
CA ASN A 77 -3.76 2.69 -1.43
C ASN A 77 -5.19 2.22 -1.74
N ILE A 78 -5.34 1.14 -2.53
CA ILE A 78 -6.66 0.59 -2.86
C ILE A 78 -7.43 0.21 -1.58
N LEU A 79 -6.75 -0.41 -0.60
CA LEU A 79 -7.36 -0.86 0.64
C LEU A 79 -7.71 0.29 1.59
N PHE A 80 -6.79 1.20 1.87
CA PHE A 80 -6.91 2.13 3.00
C PHE A 80 -7.02 3.60 2.59
N ASN A 81 -6.74 3.96 1.34
CA ASN A 81 -6.81 5.33 0.84
C ASN A 81 -7.72 5.46 -0.39
N ASN A 82 -8.90 4.83 -0.31
CA ASN A 82 -9.89 4.82 -1.39
C ASN A 82 -11.33 5.01 -0.86
N PRO A 83 -11.67 6.22 -0.40
CA PRO A 83 -13.00 6.53 0.15
C PRO A 83 -14.12 6.52 -0.90
N ARG A 84 -13.81 6.72 -2.18
CA ARG A 84 -14.83 6.82 -3.26
C ARG A 84 -15.38 5.48 -3.72
N LEU A 85 -14.76 4.37 -3.33
CA LEU A 85 -15.13 3.02 -3.79
C LEU A 85 -16.62 2.71 -3.58
N VAL A 86 -17.15 2.99 -2.38
CA VAL A 86 -18.56 2.74 -2.02
C VAL A 86 -19.50 3.77 -2.68
N ALA A 87 -19.05 5.00 -2.91
CA ALA A 87 -19.85 6.02 -3.57
C ALA A 87 -20.11 5.66 -5.05
N ILE A 88 -19.08 5.22 -5.77
CA ILE A 88 -19.16 4.82 -7.19
C ILE A 88 -20.17 3.68 -7.40
N MET A 89 -20.24 2.73 -6.44
CA MET A 89 -21.24 1.66 -6.45
C MET A 89 -22.69 2.17 -6.43
N LYS A 90 -22.95 3.27 -5.72
CA LYS A 90 -24.28 3.88 -5.58
C LYS A 90 -24.63 4.81 -6.75
N GLU A 91 -23.65 5.49 -7.33
CA GLU A 91 -23.86 6.51 -8.36
C GLU A 91 -24.16 5.96 -9.76
N THR A 92 -23.71 4.74 -10.07
CA THR A 92 -23.84 4.16 -11.42
C THR A 92 -24.21 2.69 -11.31
N THR A 93 -25.10 2.21 -12.19
CA THR A 93 -25.50 0.79 -12.28
C THR A 93 -24.71 0.01 -13.33
N ASN A 94 -24.12 0.69 -14.33
CA ASN A 94 -23.28 0.09 -15.36
C ASN A 94 -21.86 -0.22 -14.82
N GLU A 95 -21.40 -1.47 -14.96
CA GLU A 95 -20.07 -1.95 -14.56
C GLU A 95 -18.92 -1.20 -15.25
N ASP A 96 -18.99 -1.01 -16.57
CA ASP A 96 -17.94 -0.30 -17.32
C ASP A 96 -17.83 1.16 -16.86
N GLY A 97 -18.98 1.79 -16.59
CA GLY A 97 -19.05 3.14 -16.04
C GLY A 97 -18.41 3.24 -14.64
N ARG A 98 -18.59 2.22 -13.79
CA ARG A 98 -17.98 2.15 -12.46
C ARG A 98 -16.46 2.07 -12.55
N TRP A 99 -15.93 1.20 -13.42
CA TRP A 99 -14.49 1.10 -13.66
C TRP A 99 -13.89 2.41 -14.13
N GLN A 100 -14.47 3.04 -15.16
CA GLN A 100 -13.96 4.31 -15.70
C GLN A 100 -13.95 5.43 -14.65
N ARG A 101 -15.02 5.57 -13.86
CA ARG A 101 -15.08 6.55 -12.77
C ARG A 101 -14.02 6.28 -11.71
N TRP A 102 -13.82 5.02 -11.34
CA TRP A 102 -12.82 4.66 -10.36
C TRP A 102 -11.40 4.92 -10.87
N PHE A 103 -11.09 4.59 -12.13
CA PHE A 103 -9.78 4.90 -12.72
C PHE A 103 -9.51 6.41 -12.78
N ASN A 104 -10.51 7.21 -13.19
CA ASN A 104 -10.37 8.66 -13.21
C ASN A 104 -10.10 9.23 -11.81
N TYR A 105 -10.75 8.68 -10.77
CA TYR A 105 -10.47 9.06 -9.38
C TYR A 105 -9.06 8.67 -8.94
N MET A 106 -8.64 7.44 -9.24
CA MET A 106 -7.30 6.95 -8.88
C MET A 106 -6.18 7.68 -9.64
N GLN A 107 -6.44 8.16 -10.86
CA GLN A 107 -5.48 8.98 -11.63
C GLN A 107 -5.43 10.43 -11.14
N GLY A 108 -6.59 11.06 -10.90
CA GLY A 108 -6.67 12.49 -10.57
C GLY A 108 -6.52 12.83 -9.09
N SER A 109 -6.66 11.87 -8.18
CA SER A 109 -6.65 12.10 -6.73
C SER A 109 -5.98 10.98 -5.94
N GLY A 110 -5.29 10.05 -6.62
CA GLY A 110 -4.76 8.82 -6.06
C GLY A 110 -3.62 9.03 -5.06
N ALA A 111 -3.96 9.49 -3.86
CA ALA A 111 -3.34 9.04 -2.62
C ALA A 111 -1.85 9.34 -2.40
N GLY A 112 -1.25 10.27 -3.16
CA GLY A 112 0.17 10.57 -3.03
C GLY A 112 1.09 9.46 -3.57
N LEU A 113 0.56 8.58 -4.41
CA LEU A 113 1.38 7.75 -5.29
C LEU A 113 1.81 8.59 -6.51
N SER A 114 2.96 8.28 -7.10
CA SER A 114 3.43 8.96 -8.30
C SER A 114 2.37 8.95 -9.42
N GLU A 115 2.40 9.96 -10.30
CA GLU A 115 1.40 10.26 -11.35
C GLU A 115 1.11 9.13 -12.37
N GLN A 116 1.64 7.92 -12.18
CA GLN A 116 1.71 6.84 -13.17
C GLN A 116 1.13 5.50 -12.66
N ALA A 117 0.40 5.48 -11.54
CA ALA A 117 -0.20 4.25 -11.03
C ALA A 117 -1.28 3.69 -11.98
N ASP A 118 -0.96 2.61 -12.72
CA ASP A 118 -1.91 1.95 -13.62
C ASP A 118 -2.65 0.81 -12.92
N PHE A 119 -3.97 0.96 -12.78
CA PHE A 119 -4.85 -0.02 -12.15
C PHE A 119 -5.71 -0.82 -13.14
N ARG A 120 -5.53 -0.62 -14.46
CA ARG A 120 -6.37 -1.25 -15.50
C ARG A 120 -6.31 -2.78 -15.49
N TYR A 121 -5.21 -3.35 -14.99
CA TYR A 121 -5.08 -4.79 -14.81
C TYR A 121 -6.14 -5.39 -13.89
N LEU A 122 -6.74 -4.60 -12.97
CA LEU A 122 -7.78 -5.07 -12.06
C LEU A 122 -9.08 -5.36 -12.81
N GLN A 123 -9.42 -4.56 -13.82
CA GLN A 123 -10.60 -4.82 -14.65
C GLN A 123 -10.46 -6.13 -15.43
N GLN A 124 -9.25 -6.53 -15.80
CA GLN A 124 -9.00 -7.81 -16.46
C GLN A 124 -9.13 -9.00 -15.51
N ARG A 125 -8.91 -8.79 -14.20
CA ARG A 125 -8.99 -9.83 -13.16
C ARG A 125 -10.36 -9.94 -12.51
N PHE A 126 -11.17 -8.89 -12.60
CA PHE A 126 -12.51 -8.82 -12.03
C PHE A 126 -13.52 -8.47 -13.12
N GLU A 127 -14.29 -9.47 -13.57
CA GLU A 127 -15.35 -9.28 -14.58
C GLU A 127 -16.39 -8.23 -14.15
N LYS A 128 -16.65 -8.13 -12.84
CA LYS A 128 -17.58 -7.16 -12.25
C LYS A 128 -16.86 -6.28 -11.23
N PHE A 129 -17.08 -4.98 -11.32
CA PHE A 129 -16.63 -4.01 -10.33
C PHE A 129 -17.21 -4.33 -8.94
N THR A 130 -18.45 -4.83 -8.89
CA THR A 130 -19.05 -5.26 -7.62
C THR A 130 -18.27 -6.35 -6.92
N ASP A 131 -17.69 -7.30 -7.65
CA ASP A 131 -16.91 -8.40 -7.08
C ASP A 131 -15.54 -7.90 -6.63
N PHE A 132 -14.94 -6.96 -7.37
CA PHE A 132 -13.77 -6.22 -6.91
C PHE A 132 -14.03 -5.54 -5.55
N VAL A 133 -15.13 -4.79 -5.40
CA VAL A 133 -15.47 -4.10 -4.15
C VAL A 133 -15.64 -5.10 -2.99
N LYS A 134 -16.35 -6.21 -3.21
CA LYS A 134 -16.52 -7.26 -2.18
C LYS A 134 -15.18 -7.83 -1.71
N VAL A 135 -14.25 -8.07 -2.63
CA VAL A 135 -12.91 -8.56 -2.28
C VAL A 135 -12.16 -7.51 -1.47
N ILE A 136 -12.23 -6.24 -1.86
CA ILE A 136 -11.61 -5.15 -1.08
C ILE A 136 -12.21 -5.07 0.33
N ASP A 137 -13.52 -5.15 0.47
CA ASP A 137 -14.18 -5.11 1.78
C ASP A 137 -13.84 -6.34 2.64
N PHE A 138 -13.73 -7.53 2.03
CA PHE A 138 -13.23 -8.72 2.72
C PHE A 138 -11.80 -8.53 3.23
N LEU A 139 -10.90 -8.01 2.39
CA LEU A 139 -9.51 -7.74 2.79
C LEU A 139 -9.41 -6.68 3.88
N ARG A 140 -10.23 -5.63 3.81
CA ARG A 140 -10.34 -4.63 4.89
C ARG A 140 -10.82 -5.26 6.19
N GLY A 141 -11.74 -6.23 6.14
CA GLY A 141 -12.17 -6.99 7.32
C GLY A 141 -11.06 -7.80 7.98
N THR A 142 -9.98 -8.10 7.26
CA THR A 142 -8.78 -8.76 7.80
C THR A 142 -7.71 -7.77 8.28
N ALA A 143 -7.99 -6.47 8.25
CA ALA A 143 -7.06 -5.45 8.70
C ALA A 143 -6.82 -5.57 10.20
N ILE A 144 -5.54 -5.60 10.56
CA ILE A 144 -5.10 -5.65 11.95
C ILE A 144 -5.04 -4.20 12.41
N GLU A 145 -5.82 -3.87 13.45
CA GLU A 145 -6.02 -2.49 13.90
C GLU A 145 -6.58 -1.56 12.80
N GLY A 146 -7.54 -2.07 12.01
CA GLY A 146 -8.13 -1.35 10.87
C GLY A 146 -8.69 0.04 11.21
N GLU A 147 -9.28 0.19 12.40
CA GLU A 147 -9.86 1.45 12.91
C GLU A 147 -8.84 2.40 13.56
N SER A 148 -7.56 2.03 13.63
CA SER A 148 -6.54 2.93 14.17
C SER A 148 -6.38 4.19 13.29
N ASN A 149 -6.05 5.32 13.93
CA ASN A 149 -5.67 6.57 13.25
C ASN A 149 -4.28 6.49 12.57
N LYS A 150 -3.71 5.29 12.44
CA LYS A 150 -2.44 5.07 11.76
C LYS A 150 -2.56 5.49 10.29
N ARG A 151 -1.45 6.04 9.77
CA ARG A 151 -1.30 6.38 8.36
C ARG A 151 -1.62 5.16 7.50
N TRP A 152 -2.37 5.37 6.41
CA TRP A 152 -2.82 4.30 5.50
C TRP A 152 -1.67 3.45 4.94
N SER A 153 -0.47 4.03 4.80
CA SER A 153 0.73 3.35 4.32
C SER A 153 1.33 2.39 5.34
N SER A 154 0.98 2.50 6.62
CA SER A 154 1.56 1.69 7.71
C SER A 154 0.58 0.64 8.25
N LYS A 155 -0.64 0.56 7.70
CA LYS A 155 -1.66 -0.42 8.09
C LYS A 155 -1.33 -1.82 7.54
N PHE A 156 -1.69 -2.84 8.32
CA PHE A 156 -1.51 -4.24 7.96
C PHE A 156 -2.84 -4.91 7.68
N VAL A 157 -2.82 -5.81 6.70
CA VAL A 157 -3.82 -6.86 6.54
C VAL A 157 -3.21 -8.18 6.97
N PHE A 158 -4.02 -9.08 7.50
CA PHE A 158 -3.57 -10.43 7.85
C PHE A 158 -2.95 -11.11 6.62
N PRO A 159 -1.81 -11.80 6.75
CA PRO A 159 -1.18 -12.51 5.63
C PRO A 159 -2.03 -13.71 5.22
N LEU A 160 -2.94 -13.49 4.28
CA LEU A 160 -3.66 -14.55 3.59
C LEU A 160 -2.69 -15.24 2.63
N ARG A 161 -2.53 -16.56 2.77
CA ARG A 161 -1.56 -17.43 2.06
C ARG A 161 -1.43 -17.17 0.55
N THR A 162 -2.49 -16.71 -0.12
CA THR A 162 -2.54 -16.52 -1.58
C THR A 162 -2.19 -15.09 -2.03
N LEU A 163 -2.20 -14.09 -1.14
CA LEU A 163 -1.95 -12.70 -1.51
C LEU A 163 -0.48 -12.31 -1.51
N LEU A 164 0.43 -13.19 -1.07
CA LEU A 164 1.86 -12.94 -1.12
C LEU A 164 2.45 -13.00 -2.55
N LEU A 165 1.71 -13.49 -3.55
CA LEU A 165 2.19 -13.65 -4.95
C LEU A 165 1.66 -12.62 -5.96
N LEU A 166 1.04 -11.53 -5.49
CA LEU A 166 0.75 -10.32 -6.29
C LEU A 166 1.34 -9.09 -5.60
#